data_AF-A0A1F8MZS3-F1
#
_entry.id   AF-A0A1F8MZS3-F1
#
_cell.length_a   1.000
_cell.length_b   1.000
_cell.length_c   1.000
_cell.angle_alpha   90.00
_cell.angle_beta   90.00
_cell.angle_gamma   90.00
#
_symmetry.space_group_name_H-M   'P 1'
#
loop_
_entity.id
_entity.type
_entity.pdbx_description
1 polymer ?
#
loop_
_entity_poly.entity_id
_entity_poly.type
_entity_poly.pdbx_seq_one_letter_code
_entity_poly.pdbx_strand_id
1 'polypeptide(L)'
;MWLVLRTQDRWPAAGKNIFCLREKEPPDPDEVLEEIERVPVVAFHDRGRRTSVVLDRKRYKRCDFLFLSKTYKRSPDRSYEQIYWLTQRSIQQRRPAYKRTLSGSSTSLTVRIDSKERYPWRFPGAQHIERHPLPIGDYALMDGENILAVVERKTFDNLLGDFGIMPVLHQRLAELATYPNHALAIEAPYSDFLNPKKVHHYSPSFCAKVIGELYALHPSLRVVFCANRKLANEWTRQYFAAVWNLKQSHSN
;
A
#
# COMPACT_ATOMS: atom_id res chain seq x y z
N MET A 1 4.83 11.83 16.23
CA MET A 1 5.50 10.68 16.87
C MET A 1 7.00 10.94 16.82
N TRP A 2 7.71 10.78 17.94
CA TRP A 2 9.16 10.93 18.00
C TRP A 2 9.79 9.57 18.26
N LEU A 3 11.01 9.35 17.76
CA LEU A 3 11.75 8.10 17.89
C LEU A 3 13.17 8.44 18.34
N VAL A 4 13.54 8.01 19.54
CA VAL A 4 14.90 8.14 20.09
C VAL A 4 15.48 6.74 20.24
N LEU A 5 16.67 6.55 19.67
CA LEU A 5 17.37 5.28 19.66
C LEU A 5 18.80 5.46 20.17
N ARG A 6 19.23 4.66 21.14
CA ARG A 6 20.65 4.45 21.43
C ARG A 6 21.22 3.48 20.40
N THR A 7 22.34 3.85 19.79
CA THR A 7 22.98 3.08 18.72
C THR A 7 24.47 2.96 18.97
N GLN A 8 25.11 1.90 18.44
CA GLN A 8 26.54 1.62 18.67
C GLN A 8 27.50 2.48 17.84
N ASP A 9 26.99 3.15 16.81
CA ASP A 9 27.82 3.92 15.86
C ASP A 9 26.97 5.04 15.24
N ARG A 10 27.61 6.12 14.79
CA ARG A 10 26.96 7.34 14.27
C ARG A 10 26.16 7.06 13.00
N TRP A 11 26.61 6.09 12.20
CA TRP A 11 25.90 5.63 11.01
C TRP A 11 26.31 4.19 10.65
N PRO A 12 25.40 3.31 10.17
CA PRO A 12 25.79 1.96 9.80
C PRO A 12 26.76 1.97 8.62
N ALA A 13 27.98 1.47 8.84
CA ALA A 13 28.94 1.25 7.78
C ALA A 13 28.37 0.32 6.70
N ALA A 14 28.92 0.41 5.48
CA ALA A 14 28.48 -0.43 4.37
C ALA A 14 28.52 -1.93 4.73
N GLY A 15 27.38 -2.61 4.62
CA GLY A 15 27.25 -4.04 4.89
C GLY A 15 27.02 -4.43 6.36
N LYS A 16 27.02 -3.45 7.28
CA LYS A 16 26.69 -3.67 8.70
C LYS A 16 25.27 -3.17 9.01
N ASN A 17 24.65 -3.84 9.97
CA ASN A 17 23.42 -3.41 10.62
C ASN A 17 23.77 -3.03 12.05
N ILE A 18 23.22 -1.92 12.54
CA ILE A 18 23.44 -1.51 13.93
C ILE A 18 22.22 -1.95 14.74
N PHE A 19 22.47 -2.65 15.85
CA PHE A 19 21.43 -2.90 16.84
C PHE A 19 21.14 -1.61 17.61
N CYS A 20 19.85 -1.32 17.80
CA CYS A 20 19.38 -0.11 18.45
C CYS A 20 18.51 -0.45 19.65
N LEU A 21 18.61 0.37 20.70
CA LEU A 21 17.72 0.34 21.86
C LEU A 21 16.77 1.53 21.80
N ARG A 22 15.48 1.31 21.98
CA ARG A 22 14.48 2.38 22.04
C ARG A 22 14.51 3.05 23.40
N GLU A 23 14.61 4.36 23.39
CA GLU A 23 14.35 5.18 24.56
C GLU A 23 12.86 5.51 24.66
N LYS A 24 12.31 5.37 25.86
CA LYS A 24 10.89 5.67 26.15
C LYS A 24 10.67 7.14 26.49
N GLU A 25 11.72 7.80 26.95
CA GLU A 25 11.73 9.20 27.34
C GLU A 25 12.83 9.91 26.55
N PRO A 26 12.70 11.21 26.28
CA PRO A 26 13.81 11.97 25.74
C PRO A 26 15.01 11.90 26.70
N PRO A 27 16.24 12.11 26.21
CA PRO A 27 17.41 12.18 27.08
C PRO A 27 17.19 13.16 28.23
N ASP A 28 17.66 12.79 29.42
CA ASP A 28 17.59 13.64 30.61
C ASP A 28 18.33 14.97 30.34
N PRO A 29 17.81 16.13 30.76
CA PRO A 29 18.54 17.39 30.72
C PRO A 29 19.96 17.33 31.29
N ASP A 30 20.21 16.44 32.26
CA ASP A 30 21.52 16.25 32.90
C ASP A 30 22.44 15.28 32.11
N GLU A 31 21.93 14.58 31.09
CA GLU A 31 22.74 13.74 30.21
C GLU A 31 23.57 14.62 29.25
N VAL A 32 24.90 14.61 29.42
CA VAL A 32 25.81 15.40 28.57
C VAL A 32 25.87 14.79 27.17
N LEU A 33 25.00 15.28 26.28
CA LEU A 33 24.95 14.89 24.87
C LEU A 33 25.43 16.03 23.97
N GLU A 34 26.40 15.75 23.11
CA GLU A 34 26.84 16.65 22.04
C GLU A 34 26.07 16.35 20.75
N GLU A 35 25.48 17.38 20.13
CA GLU A 35 24.86 17.25 18.81
C GLU A 35 25.93 17.11 17.73
N ILE A 36 26.13 15.88 17.25
CA ILE A 36 27.12 15.60 16.20
C ILE A 36 26.62 15.95 14.80
N GLU A 37 25.33 15.72 14.51
CA GLU A 37 24.73 15.96 13.19
C GLU A 37 23.23 16.19 13.33
N ARG A 38 22.70 17.21 12.63
CA ARG A 38 21.27 17.45 12.45
C ARG A 38 20.95 17.55 10.96
N VAL A 39 20.06 16.68 10.50
CA VAL A 39 19.69 16.59 9.08
C VAL A 39 18.18 16.65 8.93
N PRO A 40 17.64 17.50 8.03
CA PRO A 40 16.22 17.50 7.71
C PRO A 40 15.75 16.13 7.18
N VAL A 41 14.56 15.71 7.60
CA VAL A 41 13.92 14.49 7.08
C VAL A 41 13.05 14.86 5.90
N VAL A 42 13.39 14.35 4.72
CA VAL A 42 12.61 14.52 3.47
C VAL A 42 11.37 13.63 3.49
N ALA A 43 11.51 12.40 3.99
CA ALA A 43 10.41 11.46 4.06
C ALA A 43 10.58 10.49 5.24
N PHE A 44 9.47 10.21 5.91
CA PHE A 44 9.37 9.28 7.02
C PHE A 44 8.11 8.43 6.82
N HIS A 45 8.27 7.12 6.66
CA HIS A 45 7.16 6.24 6.37
C HIS A 45 7.26 4.91 7.10
N ASP A 46 6.19 4.55 7.77
CA ASP A 46 6.01 3.22 8.34
C ASP A 46 5.47 2.25 7.26
N ARG A 47 6.07 1.06 7.20
CA ARG A 47 5.79 0.00 6.23
C ARG A 47 5.69 -1.33 6.98
N GLY A 48 4.72 -1.41 7.88
CA GLY A 48 4.57 -2.51 8.83
C GLY A 48 5.76 -2.51 9.80
N ARG A 49 6.55 -3.58 9.80
CA ARG A 49 7.71 -3.75 10.71
C ARG A 49 8.91 -2.84 10.42
N ARG A 50 8.83 -1.97 9.41
CA ARG A 50 9.94 -1.08 9.04
C ARG A 50 9.50 0.37 9.01
N THR A 51 10.34 1.24 9.54
CA THR A 51 10.24 2.68 9.33
C THR A 51 11.36 3.10 8.37
N SER A 52 11.00 3.57 7.18
CA SER A 52 11.95 4.09 6.21
C SER A 52 12.14 5.59 6.41
N VAL A 53 13.38 6.03 6.45
CA VAL A 53 13.77 7.44 6.57
C VAL A 53 14.59 7.86 5.36
N VAL A 54 14.22 8.99 4.78
CA VAL A 54 14.99 9.67 3.74
C VAL A 54 15.43 11.02 4.29
N LEU A 55 16.73 11.22 4.41
CA LEU A 55 17.35 12.45 4.92
C LEU A 55 17.69 13.40 3.77
N ASP A 56 17.79 14.70 4.04
CA ASP A 56 18.18 15.69 3.05
C ASP A 56 19.71 15.83 2.97
N ARG A 57 20.36 14.87 2.29
CA ARG A 57 21.81 14.88 2.07
C ARG A 57 22.25 14.06 0.87
N LYS A 58 23.50 14.27 0.43
CA LYS A 58 24.09 13.61 -0.75
C LYS A 58 24.43 12.13 -0.51
N ARG A 59 25.09 11.81 0.60
CA ARG A 59 25.49 10.44 0.97
C ARG A 59 24.66 9.95 2.14
N TYR A 60 24.52 8.64 2.27
CA TYR A 60 23.79 8.03 3.39
C TYR A 60 22.35 8.55 3.53
N LYS A 61 21.71 8.79 2.38
CA LYS A 61 20.41 9.45 2.28
C LYS A 61 19.25 8.60 2.78
N ARG A 62 19.35 7.27 2.65
CA ARG A 62 18.23 6.33 2.87
C ARG A 62 18.61 5.25 3.85
N CYS A 63 17.76 5.05 4.85
CA CYS A 63 17.88 3.98 5.82
C CYS A 63 16.50 3.47 6.25
N ASP A 64 16.48 2.25 6.77
CA ASP A 64 15.33 1.66 7.44
C ASP A 64 15.68 1.38 8.89
N PHE A 65 14.72 1.56 9.78
CA PHE A 65 14.70 0.93 11.10
C PHE A 65 13.75 -0.27 11.04
N LEU A 66 14.27 -1.47 11.30
CA LEU A 66 13.51 -2.71 11.33
C LEU A 66 13.18 -3.06 12.77
N PHE A 67 11.90 -3.09 13.11
CA PHE A 67 11.37 -3.45 14.40
C PHE A 67 10.93 -4.91 14.38
N LEU A 68 11.43 -5.70 15.33
CA LEU A 68 11.10 -7.11 15.48
C LEU A 68 10.66 -7.37 16.91
N SER A 69 9.56 -8.09 17.08
CA SER A 69 9.17 -8.67 18.37
C SER A 69 9.66 -10.12 18.43
N LYS A 70 10.38 -10.48 19.49
CA LYS A 70 10.82 -11.85 19.77
C LYS A 70 10.29 -12.32 21.11
N THR A 71 9.88 -13.57 21.19
CA THR A 71 9.49 -14.19 22.46
C THR A 71 10.73 -14.61 23.26
N TYR A 72 10.65 -14.50 24.58
CA TYR A 72 11.72 -15.00 25.45
C TYR A 72 11.73 -16.53 25.43
N LYS A 73 12.91 -17.13 25.23
CA LYS A 73 13.06 -18.61 25.18
C LYS A 73 12.55 -19.33 26.43
N ARG A 74 12.59 -18.67 27.60
CA ARG A 74 12.20 -19.23 28.90
C ARG A 74 10.81 -18.78 29.38
N SER A 75 10.16 -17.88 28.64
CA SER A 75 8.85 -17.34 29.00
C SER A 75 8.12 -17.00 27.70
N PRO A 76 7.44 -17.98 27.08
CA PRO A 76 6.75 -17.80 25.79
C PRO A 76 5.74 -16.65 25.81
N ASP A 77 5.21 -16.33 26.98
CA ASP A 77 4.18 -15.29 27.19
C ASP A 77 4.76 -13.87 27.25
N ARG A 78 6.09 -13.73 27.27
CA ARG A 78 6.78 -12.43 27.26
C ARG A 78 7.49 -12.24 25.93
N SER A 79 7.37 -11.05 25.35
CA SER A 79 8.11 -10.63 24.17
C SER A 79 9.04 -9.46 24.48
N TYR A 80 10.05 -9.27 23.63
CA TYR A 80 10.95 -8.12 23.66
C TYR A 80 11.20 -7.58 22.26
N GLU A 81 11.41 -6.27 22.18
CA GLU A 81 11.68 -5.55 20.94
C GLU A 81 13.17 -5.67 20.56
N GLN A 82 13.43 -5.88 19.28
CA GLN A 82 14.74 -5.69 18.68
C GLN A 82 14.63 -4.71 17.51
N ILE A 83 15.47 -3.68 17.53
CA ILE A 83 15.52 -2.67 16.47
C ILE A 83 16.85 -2.79 15.76
N TYR A 84 16.81 -2.82 14.43
CA TYR A 84 18.00 -2.79 13.60
C TYR A 84 17.97 -1.61 12.64
N TRP A 85 19.05 -0.84 12.64
CA TRP A 85 19.27 0.22 11.67
C TRP A 85 20.02 -0.31 10.45
N LEU A 86 19.38 -0.15 9.29
CA LEU A 86 19.79 -0.72 8.02
C LEU A 86 20.02 0.40 7.00
N THR A 87 21.16 0.42 6.33
CA THR A 87 21.37 1.29 5.17
C THR A 87 20.89 0.63 3.88
N GLN A 88 20.55 1.44 2.86
CA GLN A 88 20.23 0.93 1.53
C GLN A 88 21.30 -0.06 1.02
N ARG A 89 22.59 0.24 1.21
CA ARG A 89 23.70 -0.61 0.78
C ARG A 89 23.74 -1.94 1.53
N SER A 90 23.52 -1.93 2.85
CA SER A 90 23.45 -3.17 3.64
C SER A 90 22.31 -4.08 3.18
N ILE A 91 21.12 -3.51 2.94
CA ILE A 91 19.95 -4.24 2.46
C ILE A 91 20.25 -4.91 1.10
N GLN A 92 20.88 -4.18 0.18
CA GLN A 92 21.24 -4.70 -1.15
C GLN A 92 22.26 -5.84 -1.08
N GLN A 93 23.29 -5.72 -0.26
CA GLN A 93 24.35 -6.72 -0.13
C GLN A 93 23.85 -8.02 0.50
N ARG A 94 23.01 -7.94 1.55
CA ARG A 94 22.49 -9.13 2.24
C ARG A 94 21.47 -9.93 1.43
N ARG A 95 20.84 -9.35 0.41
CA ARG A 95 19.75 -9.96 -0.39
C ARG A 95 18.72 -10.68 0.50
N PRO A 96 17.71 -9.98 1.03
CA PRO A 96 16.75 -10.54 1.96
C PRO A 96 16.21 -11.91 1.48
N ALA A 97 16.26 -12.93 2.34
CA ALA A 97 15.76 -14.27 2.03
C ALA A 97 14.27 -14.25 1.60
N TYR A 98 13.50 -13.32 2.17
CA TYR A 98 12.11 -13.07 1.81
C TYR A 98 12.02 -11.83 0.92
N LYS A 99 11.52 -12.02 -0.31
CA LYS A 99 11.34 -10.94 -1.29
C LYS A 99 10.11 -10.07 -1.00
N ARG A 100 9.09 -10.62 -0.33
CA ARG A 100 7.88 -9.90 0.09
C ARG A 100 8.12 -9.22 1.44
N THR A 101 7.79 -7.94 1.53
CA THR A 101 7.90 -7.14 2.77
C THR A 101 6.75 -7.39 3.73
N LEU A 102 5.55 -7.66 3.21
CA LEU A 102 4.38 -8.05 3.99
C LEU A 102 4.39 -9.56 4.22
N SER A 103 4.32 -9.94 5.50
CA SER A 103 4.23 -11.31 5.98
C SER A 103 2.81 -11.56 6.46
N GLY A 104 2.15 -12.60 5.96
CA GLY A 104 0.81 -12.99 6.41
C GLY A 104 0.13 -13.91 5.42
N SER A 105 -0.65 -14.84 5.96
CA SER A 105 -1.52 -15.72 5.18
C SER A 105 -2.83 -15.00 4.89
N SER A 106 -3.25 -14.98 3.62
CA SER A 106 -4.52 -14.38 3.18
C SER A 106 -5.75 -15.23 3.55
N THR A 107 -5.62 -16.14 4.52
CA THR A 107 -6.60 -17.18 4.84
C THR A 107 -7.83 -16.67 5.58
N SER A 108 -7.90 -15.38 5.94
CA SER A 108 -9.04 -14.78 6.65
C SER A 108 -9.64 -13.56 5.96
N LEU A 109 -9.52 -13.47 4.64
CA LEU A 109 -10.13 -12.38 3.86
C LEU A 109 -11.65 -12.55 3.77
N THR A 110 -12.38 -11.51 4.18
CA THR A 110 -13.81 -11.34 3.90
C THR A 110 -13.98 -10.33 2.76
N VAL A 111 -14.55 -10.77 1.65
CA VAL A 111 -14.85 -9.93 0.48
C VAL A 111 -16.35 -9.75 0.36
N ARG A 112 -16.80 -8.49 0.42
CA ARG A 112 -18.19 -8.10 0.15
C ARG A 112 -18.32 -7.69 -1.31
N ILE A 113 -19.30 -8.28 -1.98
CA ILE A 113 -19.64 -8.03 -3.38
C ILE A 113 -20.95 -7.24 -3.38
N ASP A 114 -20.98 -6.14 -4.13
CA ASP A 114 -22.22 -5.36 -4.25
C ASP A 114 -23.37 -6.23 -4.77
N SER A 115 -24.56 -6.02 -4.19
CA SER A 115 -25.74 -6.82 -4.54
C SER A 115 -26.23 -6.54 -5.96
N LYS A 116 -25.94 -5.37 -6.54
CA LYS A 116 -26.32 -5.00 -7.91
C LYS A 116 -25.32 -5.51 -8.95
N GLU A 117 -24.15 -5.99 -8.54
CA GLU A 117 -23.15 -6.53 -9.48
C GLU A 117 -23.65 -7.86 -10.09
N ARG A 118 -24.09 -7.82 -11.34
CA ARG A 118 -24.76 -8.97 -11.99
C ARG A 118 -23.80 -10.11 -12.29
N TYR A 119 -22.56 -9.77 -12.65
CA TYR A 119 -21.55 -10.73 -13.05
C TYR A 119 -20.31 -10.57 -12.16
N PRO A 120 -20.37 -11.02 -10.90
CA PRO A 120 -19.31 -10.76 -9.95
C PRO A 120 -18.05 -11.59 -10.20
N TRP A 121 -16.89 -11.04 -9.85
CA TRP A 121 -15.66 -11.81 -9.72
C TRP A 121 -15.78 -12.86 -8.61
N ARG A 122 -14.92 -13.89 -8.67
CA ARG A 122 -15.03 -15.09 -7.81
C ARG A 122 -14.08 -15.13 -6.62
N PHE A 123 -13.03 -14.30 -6.59
CA PHE A 123 -12.02 -14.24 -5.51
C PHE A 123 -11.57 -15.62 -4.95
N PRO A 124 -10.94 -16.47 -5.76
CA PRO A 124 -10.53 -17.80 -5.31
C PRO A 124 -9.58 -17.71 -4.10
N GLY A 125 -9.88 -18.43 -3.02
CA GLY A 125 -9.08 -18.45 -1.80
C GLY A 125 -9.39 -17.34 -0.79
N ALA A 126 -10.40 -16.50 -1.03
CA ALA A 126 -11.04 -15.74 0.05
C ALA A 126 -11.81 -16.71 0.97
N GLN A 127 -11.78 -16.46 2.27
CA GLN A 127 -12.44 -17.36 3.24
C GLN A 127 -13.95 -17.13 3.25
N HIS A 128 -14.34 -15.86 3.21
CA HIS A 128 -15.74 -15.45 3.23
C HIS A 128 -16.01 -14.54 2.05
N ILE A 129 -17.04 -14.88 1.27
CA ILE A 129 -17.57 -14.05 0.20
C ILE A 129 -19.03 -13.79 0.53
N GLU A 130 -19.40 -12.53 0.67
CA GLU A 130 -20.76 -12.12 0.98
C GLU A 130 -21.30 -11.19 -0.09
N ARG A 131 -22.62 -11.23 -0.28
CA ARG A 131 -23.33 -10.33 -1.21
C ARG A 131 -24.22 -9.41 -0.41
N HIS A 132 -23.92 -8.12 -0.43
CA HIS A 132 -24.64 -7.10 0.31
C HIS A 132 -24.49 -5.75 -0.41
N PRO A 133 -25.47 -4.84 -0.33
CA PRO A 133 -25.29 -3.48 -0.82
C PRO A 133 -24.00 -2.84 -0.28
N LEU A 134 -23.21 -2.28 -1.18
CA LEU A 134 -22.10 -1.39 -0.88
C LEU A 134 -22.54 0.07 -1.05
N PRO A 135 -21.97 0.99 -0.26
CA PRO A 135 -22.23 2.41 -0.46
C PRO A 135 -21.68 2.91 -1.81
N ILE A 136 -20.51 2.40 -2.21
CA ILE A 136 -19.85 2.70 -3.49
C ILE A 136 -18.90 1.56 -3.87
N GLY A 137 -18.60 1.42 -5.16
CA GLY A 137 -17.75 0.34 -5.68
C GLY A 137 -18.49 -0.99 -5.83
N ASP A 138 -17.84 -1.94 -6.50
CA ASP A 138 -18.41 -3.27 -6.74
C ASP A 138 -17.91 -4.32 -5.73
N TYR A 139 -16.75 -4.07 -5.13
CA TYR A 139 -16.09 -5.00 -4.22
C TYR A 139 -15.46 -4.26 -3.04
N ALA A 140 -15.60 -4.82 -1.84
CA ALA A 140 -14.96 -4.30 -0.63
C ALA A 140 -14.24 -5.41 0.15
N LEU A 141 -13.11 -5.04 0.75
CA LEU A 141 -12.45 -5.84 1.79
C LEU A 141 -13.03 -5.43 3.14
N MET A 142 -13.55 -6.40 3.90
CA MET A 142 -14.22 -6.16 5.18
C MET A 142 -13.39 -6.61 6.37
N ASP A 143 -13.54 -5.91 7.49
CA ASP A 143 -13.12 -6.31 8.84
C ASP A 143 -14.30 -6.10 9.81
N GLY A 144 -15.11 -7.15 9.98
CA GLY A 144 -16.46 -6.99 10.52
C GLY A 144 -17.30 -6.09 9.62
N GLU A 145 -17.85 -5.00 10.18
CA GLU A 145 -18.60 -4.00 9.40
C GLU A 145 -17.72 -2.90 8.79
N ASN A 146 -16.43 -2.86 9.11
CA ASN A 146 -15.54 -1.82 8.62
C ASN A 146 -15.01 -2.15 7.22
N ILE A 147 -15.10 -1.18 6.31
CA ILE A 147 -14.52 -1.26 4.97
C ILE A 147 -13.03 -0.86 5.05
N LEU A 148 -12.14 -1.80 4.71
CA LEU A 148 -10.69 -1.56 4.67
C LEU A 148 -10.19 -1.14 3.28
N ALA A 149 -10.87 -1.56 2.23
CA ALA A 149 -10.56 -1.24 0.83
C ALA A 149 -11.82 -1.35 -0.04
N VAL A 150 -11.91 -0.54 -1.09
CA VAL A 150 -12.98 -0.59 -2.10
C VAL A 150 -12.40 -0.64 -3.50
N VAL A 151 -13.02 -1.41 -4.39
CA VAL A 151 -12.67 -1.46 -5.80
C VAL A 151 -13.91 -1.32 -6.67
N GLU A 152 -13.88 -0.31 -7.55
CA GLU A 152 -14.80 -0.17 -8.68
C GLU A 152 -14.26 -0.99 -9.86
N ARG A 153 -15.09 -1.86 -10.43
CA ARG A 153 -14.77 -2.61 -11.64
C ARG A 153 -15.28 -1.85 -12.85
N LYS A 154 -14.46 -1.78 -13.89
CA LYS A 154 -14.84 -1.15 -15.14
C LYS A 154 -14.42 -1.98 -16.34
N THR A 155 -15.37 -2.29 -17.23
CA THR A 155 -15.06 -2.86 -18.53
C THR A 155 -14.52 -1.77 -19.47
N PHE A 156 -13.90 -2.17 -20.58
CA PHE A 156 -13.47 -1.24 -21.62
C PHE A 156 -14.63 -0.35 -22.11
N ASP A 157 -15.72 -0.98 -22.53
CA ASP A 157 -16.88 -0.28 -23.12
C ASP A 157 -17.58 0.62 -22.10
N ASN A 158 -17.70 0.18 -20.84
CA ASN A 158 -18.31 1.01 -19.80
C ASN A 158 -17.45 2.25 -19.52
N LEU A 159 -16.12 2.12 -19.52
CA LEU A 159 -15.25 3.28 -19.32
C LEU A 159 -15.32 4.26 -20.50
N LEU A 160 -15.38 3.75 -21.74
CA LEU A 160 -15.63 4.61 -22.90
C LEU A 160 -16.99 5.31 -22.82
N GLY A 161 -18.02 4.62 -22.35
CA GLY A 161 -19.33 5.23 -22.08
C GLY A 161 -19.22 6.35 -21.04
N ASP A 162 -18.50 6.10 -19.94
CA ASP A 162 -18.29 7.09 -18.87
C ASP A 162 -17.52 8.34 -19.36
N PHE A 163 -16.64 8.22 -20.38
CA PHE A 163 -16.00 9.38 -21.01
C PHE A 163 -16.99 10.35 -21.68
N GLY A 164 -18.19 9.89 -22.02
CA GLY A 164 -19.25 10.74 -22.56
C GLY A 164 -19.89 11.63 -21.51
N ILE A 165 -19.69 11.32 -20.22
CA ILE A 165 -20.30 12.03 -19.08
C ILE A 165 -19.24 12.26 -17.99
N MET A 166 -18.12 12.87 -18.40
CA MET A 166 -16.97 13.15 -17.53
C MET A 166 -17.30 13.76 -16.16
N PRO A 167 -18.21 14.76 -16.04
CA PRO A 167 -18.56 15.31 -14.73
C PRO A 167 -19.13 14.26 -13.76
N VAL A 168 -19.95 13.33 -14.24
CA VAL A 168 -20.53 12.26 -13.42
C VAL A 168 -19.47 11.22 -13.06
N LEU A 169 -18.58 10.89 -14.01
CA LEU A 169 -17.43 10.03 -13.72
C LEU A 169 -16.56 10.63 -12.60
N HIS A 170 -16.24 11.91 -12.66
CA HIS A 170 -15.47 12.57 -11.61
C HIS A 170 -16.18 12.59 -10.25
N GLN A 171 -17.50 12.82 -10.21
CA GLN A 171 -18.27 12.73 -8.97
C GLN A 171 -18.18 11.34 -8.34
N ARG A 172 -18.37 10.28 -9.13
CA ARG A 172 -18.27 8.89 -8.66
C ARG A 172 -16.87 8.54 -8.16
N LEU A 173 -15.83 8.97 -8.87
CA LEU A 173 -14.45 8.71 -8.46
C LEU A 173 -14.05 9.49 -7.22
N ALA A 174 -14.58 10.72 -7.05
CA ALA A 174 -14.39 11.50 -5.83
C ALA A 174 -15.07 10.82 -4.62
N GLU A 175 -16.29 10.31 -4.80
CA GLU A 175 -17.00 9.54 -3.77
C GLU A 175 -16.24 8.25 -3.40
N LEU A 176 -15.80 7.48 -4.40
CA LEU A 176 -14.97 6.29 -4.19
C LEU A 176 -13.69 6.62 -3.40
N ALA A 177 -13.09 7.79 -3.66
CA ALA A 177 -11.87 8.25 -3.00
C ALA A 177 -12.05 8.72 -1.55
N THR A 178 -13.29 8.77 -1.04
CA THR A 178 -13.55 9.00 0.38
C THR A 178 -13.24 7.78 1.25
N TYR A 179 -13.12 6.59 0.65
CA TYR A 179 -12.82 5.34 1.35
C TYR A 179 -11.31 5.06 1.37
N PRO A 180 -10.80 4.36 2.40
CA PRO A 180 -9.41 3.93 2.43
C PRO A 180 -9.14 2.91 1.33
N ASN A 181 -7.89 2.88 0.83
CA ASN A 181 -7.41 1.86 -0.11
C ASN A 181 -8.36 1.64 -1.30
N HIS A 182 -8.79 2.74 -1.91
CA HIS A 182 -9.70 2.77 -3.06
C HIS A 182 -8.96 2.53 -4.38
N ALA A 183 -9.63 1.84 -5.30
CA ALA A 183 -9.11 1.63 -6.65
C ALA A 183 -10.19 1.52 -7.75
N LEU A 184 -9.82 1.88 -8.96
CA LEU A 184 -10.54 1.61 -10.20
C LEU A 184 -9.78 0.52 -10.99
N ALA A 185 -10.38 -0.67 -11.10
CA ALA A 185 -9.83 -1.80 -11.81
C ALA A 185 -10.48 -1.96 -13.19
N ILE A 186 -9.68 -1.71 -14.23
CA ILE A 186 -10.13 -1.67 -15.62
C ILE A 186 -9.80 -2.99 -16.30
N GLU A 187 -10.81 -3.67 -16.85
CA GLU A 187 -10.70 -4.97 -17.54
C GLU A 187 -10.16 -4.84 -18.98
N ALA A 188 -9.17 -3.98 -19.19
CA ALA A 188 -8.53 -3.73 -20.47
C ALA A 188 -7.10 -3.22 -20.27
N PRO A 189 -6.20 -3.41 -21.24
CA PRO A 189 -4.88 -2.79 -21.21
C PRO A 189 -4.99 -1.33 -21.68
N TYR A 190 -4.10 -0.47 -21.20
CA TYR A 190 -4.07 0.94 -21.64
C TYR A 190 -3.92 1.09 -23.16
N SER A 191 -3.21 0.16 -23.81
CA SER A 191 -3.04 0.13 -25.27
C SER A 191 -4.35 0.07 -26.06
N ASP A 192 -5.41 -0.48 -25.47
CA ASP A 192 -6.71 -0.58 -26.15
C ASP A 192 -7.37 0.79 -26.33
N PHE A 193 -7.17 1.70 -25.37
CA PHE A 193 -7.64 3.09 -25.45
C PHE A 193 -6.86 3.91 -26.48
N LEU A 194 -5.72 3.41 -26.94
CA LEU A 194 -4.90 4.04 -27.97
C LEU A 194 -5.08 3.40 -29.36
N ASN A 195 -5.92 2.37 -29.46
CA ASN A 195 -6.12 1.64 -30.70
C ASN A 195 -7.37 2.16 -31.44
N PRO A 196 -7.21 2.84 -32.59
CA PRO A 196 -8.35 3.41 -33.33
C PRO A 196 -9.36 2.36 -33.82
N LYS A 197 -8.96 1.08 -33.90
CA LYS A 197 -9.86 -0.02 -34.24
C LYS A 197 -10.77 -0.45 -33.07
N LYS A 198 -10.45 -0.04 -31.84
CA LYS A 198 -11.20 -0.36 -30.61
C LYS A 198 -11.97 0.85 -30.07
N VAL A 199 -11.39 2.04 -30.16
CA VAL A 199 -12.06 3.29 -29.75
C VAL A 199 -12.93 3.83 -30.88
N HIS A 200 -14.13 3.24 -31.07
CA HIS A 200 -14.99 3.58 -32.21
C HIS A 200 -15.58 5.00 -32.16
N HIS A 201 -15.91 5.49 -30.96
CA HIS A 201 -16.58 6.78 -30.76
C HIS A 201 -15.64 7.92 -30.38
N TYR A 202 -14.37 7.62 -30.11
CA TYR A 202 -13.38 8.59 -29.65
C TYR A 202 -12.08 8.43 -30.41
N SER A 203 -11.31 9.50 -30.52
CA SER A 203 -9.93 9.37 -31.01
C SER A 203 -9.03 8.80 -29.90
N PRO A 204 -7.97 8.03 -30.26
CA PRO A 204 -6.90 7.65 -29.33
C PRO A 204 -6.33 8.84 -28.53
N SER A 205 -6.19 10.01 -29.17
CA SER A 205 -5.70 11.23 -28.53
C SER A 205 -6.65 11.74 -27.45
N PHE A 206 -7.96 11.71 -27.70
CA PHE A 206 -8.97 12.07 -26.71
C PHE A 206 -8.92 11.13 -25.51
N CYS A 207 -8.93 9.81 -25.74
CA CYS A 207 -8.86 8.82 -24.65
C CYS A 207 -7.59 9.00 -23.80
N ALA A 208 -6.43 9.24 -24.43
CA ALA A 208 -5.19 9.49 -23.71
C ALA A 208 -5.27 10.75 -22.82
N LYS A 209 -5.85 11.84 -23.32
CA LYS A 209 -6.04 13.09 -22.56
C LYS A 209 -6.96 12.89 -21.37
N VAL A 210 -8.12 12.26 -21.59
CA VAL A 210 -9.10 11.97 -20.53
C VAL A 210 -8.50 11.08 -19.44
N ILE A 211 -7.78 10.02 -19.81
CA ILE A 211 -7.10 9.18 -18.83
C ILE A 211 -6.06 9.99 -18.06
N GLY A 212 -5.27 10.84 -18.73
CA GLY A 212 -4.35 11.77 -18.05
C GLY A 212 -5.06 12.70 -17.06
N GLU A 213 -6.20 13.25 -17.46
CA GLU A 213 -7.05 14.10 -16.61
C GLU A 213 -7.56 13.35 -15.37
N LEU A 214 -7.97 12.09 -15.51
CA LEU A 214 -8.38 11.25 -14.37
C LEU A 214 -7.24 11.14 -13.33
N TYR A 215 -6.00 10.88 -13.77
CA TYR A 215 -4.86 10.79 -12.86
C TYR A 215 -4.49 12.14 -12.21
N ALA A 216 -4.64 13.24 -12.94
CA ALA A 216 -4.32 14.58 -12.44
C ALA A 216 -5.35 15.09 -11.43
N LEU A 217 -6.65 14.87 -11.70
CA LEU A 217 -7.75 15.33 -10.85
C LEU A 217 -8.05 14.40 -9.68
N HIS A 218 -7.69 13.11 -9.78
CA HIS A 218 -7.88 12.11 -8.72
C HIS A 218 -6.53 11.49 -8.29
N PRO A 219 -5.58 12.28 -7.78
CA PRO A 219 -4.20 11.83 -7.55
C PRO A 219 -4.05 10.73 -6.50
N SER A 220 -5.03 10.54 -5.61
CA SER A 220 -5.06 9.47 -4.61
C SER A 220 -5.66 8.17 -5.13
N LEU A 221 -6.42 8.23 -6.23
CA LEU A 221 -7.12 7.08 -6.80
C LEU A 221 -6.13 6.14 -7.47
N ARG A 222 -6.18 4.87 -7.09
CA ARG A 222 -5.40 3.82 -7.74
C ARG A 222 -6.13 3.37 -8.99
N VAL A 223 -5.63 3.72 -10.16
CA VAL A 223 -6.18 3.22 -11.43
C VAL A 223 -5.27 2.12 -11.94
N VAL A 224 -5.84 0.97 -12.32
CA VAL A 224 -5.08 -0.16 -12.85
C VAL A 224 -5.73 -0.72 -14.12
N PHE A 225 -4.89 -0.99 -15.12
CA PHE A 225 -5.28 -1.60 -16.40
C PHE A 225 -4.87 -3.08 -16.39
N CYS A 226 -5.84 -3.97 -16.13
CA CYS A 226 -5.59 -5.39 -15.86
C CYS A 226 -5.66 -6.28 -17.11
N ALA A 227 -5.85 -5.72 -18.31
CA ALA A 227 -6.01 -6.43 -19.58
C ALA A 227 -7.30 -7.25 -19.78
N ASN A 228 -7.80 -7.96 -18.77
CA ASN A 228 -9.08 -8.66 -18.84
C ASN A 228 -9.66 -8.95 -17.45
N ARG A 229 -10.88 -9.48 -17.42
CA ARG A 229 -11.63 -9.87 -16.22
C ARG A 229 -10.87 -10.79 -15.27
N LYS A 230 -10.18 -11.83 -15.79
CA LYS A 230 -9.48 -12.82 -14.95
C LYS A 230 -8.33 -12.16 -14.19
N LEU A 231 -7.57 -11.32 -14.89
CA LEU A 231 -6.44 -10.59 -14.33
C LEU A 231 -6.88 -9.48 -13.38
N ALA A 232 -8.02 -8.82 -13.66
CA ALA A 232 -8.59 -7.83 -12.75
C ALA A 232 -9.01 -8.46 -11.40
N ASN A 233 -9.67 -9.62 -11.43
CA ASN A 233 -10.00 -10.39 -10.22
C ASN A 233 -8.72 -10.77 -9.44
N GLU A 234 -7.69 -11.29 -10.12
CA GLU A 234 -6.43 -11.66 -9.45
C GLU A 234 -5.72 -10.45 -8.83
N TRP A 235 -5.66 -9.32 -9.55
CA TRP A 235 -5.08 -8.09 -9.03
C TRP A 235 -5.84 -7.61 -7.78
N THR A 236 -7.17 -7.53 -7.84
CA THR A 236 -7.99 -7.09 -6.69
C THR A 236 -7.82 -8.02 -5.51
N ARG A 237 -7.78 -9.33 -5.74
CA ARG A 237 -7.53 -10.33 -4.69
C ARG A 237 -6.19 -10.12 -3.99
N GLN A 238 -5.11 -9.92 -4.75
CA GLN A 238 -3.77 -9.67 -4.19
C GLN A 238 -3.68 -8.31 -3.51
N TYR A 239 -4.38 -7.31 -4.04
CA TYR A 239 -4.48 -5.99 -3.43
C TYR A 239 -5.17 -6.06 -2.06
N PHE A 240 -6.33 -6.70 -1.97
CA PHE A 240 -7.03 -6.96 -0.71
C PHE A 240 -6.16 -7.77 0.27
N ALA A 241 -5.47 -8.80 -0.20
CA ALA A 241 -4.51 -9.54 0.63
C ALA A 241 -3.38 -8.66 1.18
N ALA A 242 -2.86 -7.72 0.39
CA ALA A 242 -1.83 -6.79 0.82
C ALA A 242 -2.36 -5.80 1.87
N VAL A 243 -3.55 -5.23 1.66
CA VAL A 243 -4.21 -4.31 2.62
C VAL A 243 -4.47 -5.01 3.95
N TRP A 244 -5.03 -6.23 3.92
CA TRP A 244 -5.27 -7.03 5.12
C TRP A 244 -3.98 -7.28 5.91
N ASN A 245 -2.92 -7.73 5.23
CA ASN A 245 -1.64 -7.99 5.88
C ASN A 245 -0.99 -6.72 6.43
N LEU A 246 -1.18 -5.57 5.77
CA LEU A 246 -0.72 -4.29 6.28
C LEU A 246 -1.42 -3.94 7.60
N LYS A 247 -2.75 -4.11 7.67
CA LYS A 247 -3.50 -3.91 8.92
C LYS A 247 -3.00 -4.83 10.04
N GLN A 248 -2.84 -6.12 9.77
CA GLN A 248 -2.34 -7.10 10.75
C GLN A 248 -0.92 -6.78 11.28
N SER A 249 -0.10 -6.10 10.46
CA SER A 249 1.24 -5.67 10.88
C SER A 249 1.27 -4.44 11.78
N HIS A 250 0.17 -3.67 11.85
CA HIS A 250 0.04 -2.53 12.78
C HIS A 250 -0.67 -2.92 14.09
N SER A 251 -1.34 -4.09 14.12
CA SER A 251 -2.04 -4.62 15.31
C SER A 251 -1.19 -5.58 16.16
N ASN A 252 0.04 -5.90 15.73
CA ASN A 252 1.03 -6.71 16.46
C ASN A 252 2.22 -5.84 16.88
#